data_AF-A0A3D6BVF3-F1
#
_entry.id   AF-A0A3D6BVF3-F1
#
_cell.length_a   1.000
_cell.length_b   1.000
_cell.length_c   1.000
_cell.angle_alpha   90.00
_cell.angle_beta   90.00
_cell.angle_gamma   90.00
#
_symmetry.space_group_name_H-M   'P 1'
#
loop_
_entity.id
_entity.type
_entity.pdbx_description
1 polymer ?
#
loop_
_entity_poly.entity_id
_entity_poly.type
_entity_poly.pdbx_seq_one_letter_code
_entity_poly.pdbx_strand_id
1 'polypeptide(L)'
;ERLKKGFGTKQIHSEYGMTELLSQAYSKGNGVFECSKTMKVFARDTEDALTILENNKTGGINIIDLANVNSCAFIATQDLGRVYKNGSFEIIGRFDNSDIRGCNLMAL
;
A
#
# COMPACT_ATOMS: atom_id res chain seq x y z
N GLU A 1 -5.30 17.94 7.56
CA GLU A 1 -6.08 19.03 8.20
C GLU A 1 -7.10 19.74 7.32
N ARG A 2 -6.73 20.30 6.16
CA ARG A 2 -7.70 21.01 5.28
C ARG A 2 -8.96 20.19 4.95
N LEU A 3 -8.81 18.93 4.55
CA LEU A 3 -9.94 18.06 4.20
C LEU A 3 -10.84 17.73 5.41
N LYS A 4 -10.25 17.38 6.57
CA LYS A 4 -10.98 17.13 7.82
C LYS A 4 -11.87 18.32 8.20
N LYS A 5 -11.29 19.52 8.17
CA LYS A 5 -12.02 20.77 8.44
C LYS A 5 -13.10 21.05 7.40
N GLY A 6 -12.78 20.88 6.11
CA GLY A 6 -13.72 21.12 5.02
C GLY A 6 -14.94 20.20 5.03
N PHE A 7 -14.76 18.94 5.38
CA PHE A 7 -15.85 17.96 5.49
C PHE A 7 -16.47 17.85 6.89
N GLY A 8 -15.99 18.61 7.87
CA GLY A 8 -16.49 18.57 9.24
C GLY A 8 -16.31 17.21 9.94
N THR A 9 -15.30 16.43 9.54
CA THR A 9 -15.02 15.08 10.08
C THR A 9 -13.74 15.06 10.90
N LYS A 10 -13.69 14.16 11.89
CA LYS A 10 -12.49 13.93 12.71
C LYS A 10 -11.38 13.25 11.91
N GLN A 11 -11.73 12.37 10.98
CA GLN A 11 -10.78 11.56 10.23
C GLN A 11 -11.19 11.45 8.76
N ILE A 12 -10.17 11.39 7.90
CA ILE A 12 -10.31 11.03 6.49
C ILE A 12 -9.75 9.62 6.37
N HIS A 13 -10.56 8.70 5.87
CA HIS A 13 -10.14 7.34 5.59
C HIS A 13 -9.56 7.27 4.18
N SER A 14 -8.61 6.38 3.97
CA SER A 14 -7.99 6.16 2.66
C SER A 14 -8.13 4.69 2.28
N GLU A 15 -8.21 4.45 0.98
CA GLU A 15 -8.14 3.11 0.40
C GLU A 15 -6.81 2.98 -0.34
N TYR A 16 -6.20 1.80 -0.26
CA TYR A 16 -5.10 1.39 -1.12
C TYR A 16 -5.58 0.23 -2.01
N GLY A 17 -5.43 0.41 -3.32
CA GLY A 17 -5.86 -0.50 -4.36
C GLY A 17 -5.27 -0.11 -5.71
N MET A 18 -5.41 -1.00 -6.70
CA MET A 18 -5.01 -0.78 -8.09
C MET A 18 -5.81 -1.72 -9.00
N THR A 19 -5.76 -1.51 -10.31
CA THR A 19 -6.52 -2.30 -11.30
C THR A 19 -6.20 -3.79 -11.27
N GLU A 20 -4.99 -4.13 -10.85
CA GLU A 20 -4.48 -5.48 -10.74
C GLU A 20 -4.97 -6.19 -9.47
N LEU A 21 -5.63 -5.50 -8.54
CA LEU A 21 -6.11 -6.07 -7.27
C LEU A 21 -7.63 -6.16 -7.24
N LEU A 22 -8.15 -7.31 -6.81
CA LEU A 22 -9.58 -7.51 -6.54
C LEU A 22 -9.94 -7.26 -5.07
N SER A 23 -8.96 -7.33 -4.17
CA SER A 23 -9.06 -6.90 -2.77
C SER A 23 -8.58 -5.46 -2.58
N GLN A 24 -9.03 -4.81 -1.50
CA GLN A 24 -8.60 -3.47 -1.08
C GLN A 24 -8.10 -3.48 0.36
N ALA A 25 -7.20 -2.55 0.68
CA ALA A 25 -6.78 -2.27 2.05
C ALA A 25 -7.26 -0.87 2.47
N TYR A 26 -7.65 -0.73 3.73
CA TYR A 26 -8.26 0.51 4.22
C TYR A 26 -7.51 1.08 5.41
N SER A 27 -7.29 2.40 5.38
CA SER A 27 -6.80 3.18 6.49
C SER A 27 -7.93 3.97 7.12
N LYS A 28 -8.16 3.77 8.42
CA LYS A 28 -9.12 4.57 9.21
C LYS A 28 -8.52 5.91 9.67
N GLY A 29 -7.25 6.16 9.35
CA GLY A 29 -6.50 7.36 9.71
C GLY A 29 -5.00 7.10 9.72
N ASN A 30 -4.23 8.20 9.67
CA ASN A 30 -2.76 8.20 9.79
C ASN A 30 -2.00 7.39 8.72
N GLY A 31 -2.63 7.00 7.62
CA GLY A 31 -1.95 6.33 6.49
C GLY A 31 -1.52 4.89 6.79
N VAL A 32 -2.02 4.28 7.87
CA VAL A 32 -1.80 2.87 8.19
C VAL A 32 -2.98 2.06 7.67
N PHE A 33 -2.71 1.10 6.78
CA PHE A 33 -3.69 0.30 6.07
C PHE A 33 -3.81 -1.09 6.67
N GLU A 34 -5.06 -1.52 6.89
CA GLU A 34 -5.42 -2.89 7.28
C GLU A 34 -5.84 -3.66 6.02
N CYS A 35 -5.27 -4.86 5.83
CA CYS A 35 -5.59 -5.72 4.70
C CYS A 35 -6.93 -6.45 4.90
N SER A 36 -7.63 -6.73 3.81
CA SER A 36 -8.71 -7.72 3.81
C SER A 36 -8.16 -9.12 4.14
N LYS A 37 -9.05 -10.08 4.45
CA LYS A 37 -8.64 -11.47 4.77
C LYS A 37 -7.98 -12.20 3.59
N THR A 38 -8.21 -11.75 2.36
CA THR A 38 -7.69 -12.34 1.12
C THR A 38 -6.38 -11.69 0.67
N MET A 39 -6.01 -10.55 1.26
CA MET A 39 -4.81 -9.79 0.90
C MET A 39 -3.73 -9.95 1.96
N LYS A 40 -2.48 -10.14 1.53
CA LYS A 40 -1.30 -10.11 2.38
C LYS A 40 -0.20 -9.29 1.74
N VAL A 41 0.46 -8.45 2.52
CA VAL A 41 1.48 -7.51 2.04
C VAL A 41 2.83 -7.82 2.68
N PHE A 42 3.90 -7.68 1.89
CA PHE A 42 5.29 -7.83 2.31
C PHE A 42 6.14 -6.66 1.80
N ALA A 43 7.19 -6.33 2.54
CA ALA A 43 8.24 -5.47 2.03
C ALA A 43 9.36 -6.35 1.46
N ARG A 44 9.72 -6.16 0.19
CA ARG A 44 10.90 -6.77 -0.45
C ARG A 44 12.07 -5.79 -0.46
N ASP A 45 13.27 -6.33 -0.53
CA ASP A 45 14.45 -5.53 -0.83
C ASP A 45 14.27 -4.80 -2.17
N THR A 46 14.75 -3.57 -2.24
CA THR A 46 14.62 -2.71 -3.43
C THR A 46 15.59 -3.10 -4.53
N GLU A 47 16.70 -3.74 -4.18
CA GLU A 47 17.78 -4.15 -5.09
C GLU A 47 17.77 -5.67 -5.35
N ASP A 48 17.07 -6.45 -4.52
CA ASP A 48 16.92 -7.90 -4.69
C ASP A 48 15.43 -8.35 -4.61
N ALA A 49 14.91 -8.81 -5.74
CA ALA A 49 13.51 -9.24 -5.86
C ALA A 49 13.16 -10.50 -5.05
N LEU A 50 14.15 -11.30 -4.62
CA LEU A 50 13.94 -12.54 -3.89
C LEU A 50 14.05 -12.39 -2.37
N THR A 51 14.54 -11.24 -1.90
CA THR A 51 14.72 -10.98 -0.48
C THR A 51 13.50 -10.28 0.11
N ILE A 52 12.83 -10.95 1.05
CA ILE A 52 11.76 -10.36 1.86
C ILE A 52 12.39 -9.75 3.12
N LEU A 53 12.06 -8.49 3.38
CA LEU A 53 12.56 -7.77 4.54
C LEU A 53 11.76 -8.13 5.79
N GLU A 54 12.42 -8.02 6.94
CA GLU A 54 11.76 -8.11 8.24
C GLU A 54 10.76 -6.96 8.44
N ASN A 55 9.77 -7.20 9.29
CA ASN A 55 8.79 -6.17 9.67
C ASN A 55 9.48 -4.89 10.17
N ASN A 56 8.83 -3.75 9.91
CA ASN A 56 9.29 -2.39 10.19
C ASN A 56 10.44 -1.88 9.32
N LYS A 57 10.96 -2.67 8.39
CA LYS A 57 11.88 -2.17 7.35
C LYS A 57 11.09 -1.61 6.17
N THR A 58 11.64 -0.57 5.55
CA THR A 58 11.10 0.02 4.33
C THR A 58 11.62 -0.76 3.13
N GLY A 59 10.75 -1.07 2.18
CA GLY A 59 11.13 -1.74 0.95
C GLY A 59 10.04 -1.65 -0.10
N GLY A 60 10.22 -2.36 -1.22
CA GLY A 60 9.21 -2.46 -2.27
C GLY A 60 8.01 -3.27 -1.79
N ILE A 61 6.80 -2.81 -2.10
CA ILE A 61 5.58 -3.51 -1.68
C ILE A 61 5.28 -4.66 -2.64
N ASN A 62 5.22 -5.86 -2.08
CA ASN A 62 4.70 -7.05 -2.74
C ASN A 62 3.36 -7.43 -2.11
N ILE A 63 2.41 -7.86 -2.94
CA ILE A 63 1.05 -8.18 -2.53
C ILE A 63 0.72 -9.59 -3.00
N ILE A 64 0.17 -10.37 -2.07
CA ILE A 64 -0.54 -11.62 -2.37
C ILE A 64 -2.03 -11.32 -2.22
N ASP A 65 -2.78 -11.39 -3.31
CA ASP A 65 -4.23 -11.22 -3.31
C ASP A 65 -4.91 -12.51 -3.78
N LEU A 66 -5.47 -13.28 -2.84
CA LEU A 66 -6.16 -14.52 -3.15
C LEU A 66 -7.56 -14.30 -3.73
N ALA A 67 -8.08 -13.06 -3.73
CA ALA A 67 -9.31 -12.73 -4.44
C ALA A 67 -9.09 -12.65 -5.96
N ASN A 68 -7.84 -12.56 -6.44
CA ASN A 68 -7.45 -12.58 -7.85
C ASN A 68 -7.63 -13.97 -8.50
N VAL A 69 -8.84 -14.51 -8.42
CA VAL A 69 -9.20 -15.77 -9.04
C VAL A 69 -9.12 -15.62 -10.56
N ASN A 70 -8.45 -16.56 -11.23
CA ASN A 70 -8.17 -16.56 -12.67
C ASN A 70 -7.28 -15.40 -13.16
N SER A 71 -6.58 -14.69 -12.26
CA SER A 71 -5.58 -13.69 -12.59
C SER A 71 -4.34 -13.83 -11.70
N CYS A 72 -3.35 -12.95 -11.87
CA CYS A 72 -2.11 -13.05 -11.09
C CYS A 72 -2.37 -12.65 -9.63
N ALA A 73 -2.19 -13.59 -8.70
CA ALA A 73 -2.34 -13.34 -7.27
C ALA A 73 -1.09 -12.75 -6.60
N PHE A 74 0.07 -12.77 -7.27
CA PHE A 74 1.36 -12.36 -6.71
C PHE A 74 1.88 -11.15 -7.47
N ILE A 75 1.74 -9.96 -6.88
CA ILE A 75 2.03 -8.70 -7.54
C ILE A 75 3.19 -8.01 -6.84
N ALA A 76 4.27 -7.77 -7.60
CA ALA A 76 5.36 -6.91 -7.16
C ALA A 76 5.07 -5.48 -7.64
N THR A 77 4.77 -4.58 -6.70
CA THR A 77 4.47 -3.19 -7.03
C THR A 77 5.74 -2.34 -7.09
N GLN A 78 5.59 -1.13 -7.62
CA GLN A 78 6.57 -0.06 -7.52
C GLN A 78 6.26 0.92 -6.38
N ASP A 79 5.40 0.55 -5.42
CA ASP A 79 5.21 1.32 -4.20
C ASP A 79 6.32 0.97 -3.20
N LEU A 80 6.81 1.99 -2.48
CA LEU A 80 7.68 1.84 -1.32
C LEU A 80 6.83 1.93 -0.07
N GLY A 81 7.04 1.02 0.86
CA GLY A 81 6.30 1.00 2.10
C GLY A 81 6.95 0.17 3.18
N ARG A 82 6.28 0.14 4.33
CA ARG A 82 6.72 -0.58 5.52
C ARG A 82 5.58 -1.44 6.02
N VAL A 83 5.87 -2.72 6.29
CA VAL A 83 4.92 -3.67 6.87
C VAL A 83 5.19 -3.83 8.35
N TYR A 84 4.15 -3.71 9.17
CA TYR A 84 4.21 -3.83 10.62
C TYR A 84 3.97 -5.27 11.07
N LYS A 85 4.36 -5.58 12.32
CA LYS A 85 4.28 -6.94 12.88
C LYS A 85 2.86 -7.53 12.92
N ASN A 86 1.84 -6.68 13.01
CA ASN A 86 0.42 -7.06 12.98
C ASN A 86 -0.12 -7.26 11.54
N GLY A 87 0.70 -7.08 10.50
CA GLY A 87 0.30 -7.20 9.10
C GLY A 87 -0.33 -5.95 8.50
N SER A 88 -0.52 -4.87 9.26
CA SER A 88 -0.84 -3.57 8.67
C SER A 88 0.39 -2.98 7.99
N PHE A 89 0.21 -2.01 7.10
CA PHE A 89 1.33 -1.39 6.38
C PHE A 89 1.08 0.09 6.13
N GLU A 90 2.13 0.81 5.78
CA GLU A 90 2.06 2.19 5.30
C GLU A 90 2.75 2.30 3.94
N ILE A 91 2.25 3.21 3.10
CA ILE A 91 2.91 3.58 1.84
C ILE A 91 3.69 4.87 2.09
N ILE A 92 4.99 4.80 1.82
CA ILE A 92 5.95 5.89 2.02
C ILE A 92 6.13 6.69 0.72
N GLY A 93 6.02 6.02 -0.43
CA GLY A 93 6.18 6.66 -1.73
C GLY A 93 6.22 5.64 -2.86
N ARG A 94 6.87 6.01 -3.95
CA ARG A 94 7.16 5.15 -5.11
C ARG A 94 8.68 4.98 -5.25
N PHE A 95 9.13 3.95 -5.96
CA PHE A 95 10.53 3.88 -6.39
C PHE A 95 10.88 5.15 -7.19
N ASP A 96 12.06 5.74 -6.90
CA ASP A 96 12.54 6.97 -7.53
C ASP A 96 12.50 6.88 -9.07
N ASN A 97 11.95 7.91 -9.71
CA ASN A 97 11.72 8.07 -11.16
C ASN A 97 10.56 7.28 -11.81
N SER A 98 9.61 6.72 -11.07
CA SER A 98 8.35 6.32 -11.70
C SER A 98 7.54 7.55 -12.12
N ASP A 99 7.06 7.58 -13.37
CA ASP A 99 6.18 8.64 -13.89
C ASP A 99 5.13 9.03 -12.84
N ILE A 100 4.86 10.34 -12.69
CA ILE A 100 3.69 10.82 -11.95
C ILE A 100 2.44 10.20 -12.61
N ARG A 101 1.95 9.08 -12.08
CA ARG A 101 0.74 8.41 -12.54
C ARG A 101 -0.23 8.28 -11.39
N GLY A 102 -1.45 8.76 -11.62
CA GLY A 102 -2.52 8.85 -10.65
C GLY A 102 -2.88 10.31 -10.33
N CYS A 103 -4.13 10.54 -9.94
CA CYS A 103 -4.64 11.86 -9.53
C CYS A 103 -4.16 12.31 -8.14
N ASN A 104 -3.23 11.58 -7.51
CA ASN A 104 -2.73 11.91 -6.18
C ASN A 104 -1.54 12.87 -6.27
N LEU A 105 -1.83 14.09 -6.73
CA LEU A 105 -0.89 15.23 -6.79
C LEU A 105 -0.75 15.95 -5.43
N MET A 106 -1.20 15.36 -4.32
CA MET A 106 -1.11 16.00 -3.00
C MET A 106 0.30 15.95 -2.37
N ALA A 107 1.33 15.65 -3.18
CA ALA A 107 2.74 15.72 -2.79
C ALA A 107 3.41 17.08 -3.14
N LEU A 108 2.62 18.15 -3.34
CA LEU A 108 3.09 19.53 -3.40
C LEU A 108 2.38 20.39 -2.34
#